data_AF-A0A967AW11-F1
#
_entry.id   AF-A0A967AW11-F1
#
_cell.length_a   1.000
_cell.length_b   1.000
_cell.length_c   1.000
_cell.angle_alpha   90.00
_cell.angle_beta   90.00
_cell.angle_gamma   90.00
#
_symmetry.space_group_name_H-M   'P 1'
#
loop_
_entity.id
_entity.type
_entity.pdbx_description
1 polymer ?
#
loop_
_entity_poly.entity_id
_entity_poly.type
_entity_poly.pdbx_seq_one_letter_code
_entity_poly.pdbx_strand_id
1 'polypeptide(L)'
;MEHYWQEISALTMRWVRRLSREKFSMLFTLVQPMLFWLIFFGNLFQRAADTQVMQAPNYISFLAAGVVVMTVLNNGLAGGVDLLFDKENGFLERLMSTPIHRTSVILSRFIFVMAITSMQVLVILGVSYLFGVEPATGILGVAMILLIGMMF
;
A
#
# COMPACT_ATOMS: atom_id res chain seq x y z
N MET A 1 2.06 -9.83 -29.29
CA MET A 1 2.16 -10.20 -27.86
C MET A 1 3.37 -9.54 -27.19
N GLU A 2 4.56 -9.48 -27.81
CA GLU A 2 5.74 -8.83 -27.20
C GLU A 2 5.56 -7.32 -26.92
N HIS A 3 4.88 -6.58 -27.81
CA HIS A 3 4.63 -5.15 -27.59
C HIS A 3 3.70 -4.87 -26.39
N TYR A 4 2.78 -5.77 -26.04
CA TYR A 4 1.85 -5.59 -24.92
C TYR A 4 2.56 -5.57 -23.56
N TRP A 5 3.55 -6.45 -23.37
CA TRP A 5 4.37 -6.50 -22.16
C TRP A 5 5.33 -5.31 -22.05
N GLN A 6 5.84 -4.84 -23.18
CA GLN A 6 6.66 -3.63 -23.25
C GLN A 6 5.85 -2.38 -22.88
N GLU A 7 4.61 -2.27 -23.35
CA GLU A 7 3.69 -1.19 -22.99
C GLU A 7 3.43 -1.16 -21.48
N ILE A 8 3.08 -2.31 -20.89
CA ILE A 8 2.78 -2.41 -19.46
C ILE A 8 4.00 -2.02 -18.63
N SER A 9 5.17 -2.59 -18.92
CA SER A 9 6.39 -2.30 -18.17
C SER A 9 6.83 -0.84 -18.29
N ALA A 10 6.72 -0.24 -19.49
CA ALA A 10 7.03 1.17 -19.70
C ALA A 10 6.07 2.10 -18.93
N LEU A 11 4.77 1.80 -18.94
CA LEU A 11 3.77 2.57 -18.20
C LEU A 11 3.93 2.41 -16.69
N THR A 12 4.20 1.21 -16.18
CA THR A 12 4.50 0.98 -14.76
C THR A 12 5.76 1.73 -14.34
N MET A 13 6.83 1.69 -15.16
CA MET A 13 8.06 2.45 -14.89
C MET A 13 7.82 3.96 -14.89
N ARG A 14 6.90 4.47 -15.73
CA ARG A 14 6.47 5.87 -15.67
C ARG A 14 5.84 6.21 -14.31
N TRP A 15 4.97 5.36 -13.79
CA TRP A 15 4.37 5.56 -12.46
C TRP A 15 5.42 5.55 -11.35
N VAL A 16 6.35 4.60 -11.38
CA VAL A 16 7.48 4.53 -10.43
C VAL A 16 8.34 5.80 -10.49
N ARG A 17 8.66 6.29 -11.68
CA ARG A 17 9.43 7.54 -11.85
C ARG A 17 8.66 8.78 -11.37
N ARG A 18 7.34 8.82 -11.55
CA ARG A 18 6.48 9.90 -11.02
C ARG A 18 6.55 9.93 -9.50
N LEU A 19 6.38 8.77 -8.85
CA LEU A 19 6.48 8.66 -7.39
C LEU A 19 7.89 9.01 -6.89
N SER A 20 8.94 8.54 -7.57
CA SER A 20 10.32 8.86 -7.18
C SER A 20 10.66 10.35 -7.30
N ARG A 21 9.96 11.11 -8.15
CA ARG A 21 10.09 12.56 -8.23
C ARG A 21 9.35 13.26 -7.09
N GLU A 22 8.24 12.67 -6.63
CA GLU A 22 7.51 13.11 -5.44
C GLU A 22 8.04 12.45 -4.16
N LYS A 23 9.34 12.64 -3.90
CA LYS A 23 10.03 12.09 -2.71
C LYS A 23 9.30 12.41 -1.40
N PHE A 24 8.71 13.60 -1.31
CA PHE A 24 7.92 14.02 -0.16
C PHE A 24 6.64 13.20 0.00
N SER A 25 5.91 12.97 -1.09
CA SER A 25 4.67 12.17 -1.08
C SER A 25 4.98 10.73 -0.66
N MET A 26 6.01 10.10 -1.25
CA MET A 26 6.42 8.73 -0.91
C MET A 26 6.83 8.57 0.56
N LEU A 27 7.62 9.52 1.09
CA LEU A 27 7.96 9.54 2.50
C LEU A 27 6.71 9.74 3.35
N PHE A 28 5.84 10.67 2.97
CA PHE A 28 4.60 10.95 3.72
C PHE A 28 3.67 9.74 3.74
N THR A 29 3.52 8.98 2.65
CA THR A 29 2.67 7.79 2.61
C THR A 29 3.20 6.65 3.48
N LEU A 30 4.52 6.53 3.63
CA LEU A 30 5.15 5.53 4.51
C LEU A 30 5.12 5.99 5.99
N VAL A 31 5.40 7.26 6.20
CA VAL A 31 5.57 7.87 7.52
C VAL A 31 4.23 8.14 8.17
N GLN A 32 3.18 8.49 7.42
CA GLN A 32 1.84 8.75 7.96
C GLN A 32 1.29 7.55 8.76
N PRO A 33 1.17 6.33 8.22
CA PRO A 33 0.64 5.19 8.98
C PRO A 33 1.54 4.82 10.16
N MET A 34 2.87 4.93 10.02
CA MET A 34 3.81 4.63 11.11
C MET A 34 3.79 5.68 12.23
N LEU A 35 3.93 6.97 11.93
CA LEU A 35 3.98 8.05 12.93
C LEU A 35 2.65 8.22 13.65
N PHE A 36 1.54 8.17 12.92
CA PHE A 36 0.23 8.31 13.55
C PHE A 36 0.05 7.21 14.60
N TRP A 37 0.49 5.98 14.31
CA TRP A 37 0.39 4.86 15.24
C TRP A 37 1.45 4.85 16.36
N LEU A 38 2.72 5.10 16.07
CA LEU A 38 3.78 5.12 17.08
C LEU A 38 3.52 6.21 18.13
N ILE A 39 3.03 7.38 17.69
CA ILE A 39 2.79 8.54 18.55
C ILE A 39 1.45 8.42 19.27
N PHE A 40 0.34 8.11 18.56
CA PHE A 40 -0.96 8.02 19.23
C PHE A 40 -1.04 6.79 20.12
N PHE A 41 -0.61 5.61 19.66
CA PHE A 41 -0.94 4.38 20.35
C PHE A 41 0.16 3.84 21.27
N GLY A 42 1.44 4.19 21.01
CA GLY A 42 2.56 3.85 21.89
C GLY A 42 2.46 4.51 23.27
N ASN A 43 1.95 5.75 23.34
CA ASN A 43 1.83 6.51 24.61
C ASN A 43 0.41 6.55 25.19
N LEU A 44 -0.64 6.60 24.38
CA LEU A 44 -2.02 6.79 24.87
C LEU A 44 -2.63 5.51 25.43
N PHE A 45 -2.30 4.36 24.84
CA PHE A 45 -2.91 3.08 25.22
C PHE A 45 -2.05 2.20 26.12
N GLN A 46 -0.76 2.49 26.30
CA GLN A 46 0.01 1.85 27.39
C GLN A 46 -0.60 2.11 28.77
N ARG A 47 -1.34 3.21 28.94
CA ARG A 47 -2.04 3.56 30.18
C ARG A 47 -3.52 3.18 30.22
N ALA A 48 -4.15 2.95 29.06
CA ALA A 48 -5.58 2.68 28.94
C ALA A 48 -5.91 1.21 28.58
N ALA A 49 -4.94 0.45 28.09
CA ALA A 49 -5.09 -0.99 27.84
C ALA A 49 -4.90 -1.76 29.16
N ASP A 50 -5.85 -1.54 30.08
CA ASP A 50 -6.04 -2.47 31.18
C ASP A 50 -6.46 -3.83 30.58
N THR A 51 -5.83 -4.87 31.07
CA THR A 51 -5.60 -6.19 30.46
C THR A 51 -6.84 -7.05 30.15
N GLN A 52 -8.06 -6.49 30.16
CA GLN A 52 -9.33 -7.23 30.04
C GLN A 52 -10.05 -7.10 28.68
N VAL A 53 -9.69 -6.14 27.83
CA VAL A 53 -10.46 -5.86 26.59
C VAL A 53 -9.93 -6.61 25.35
N MET A 54 -8.69 -7.09 25.36
CA MET A 54 -8.09 -7.70 24.17
C MET A 54 -7.78 -9.18 24.38
N GLN A 55 -8.50 -10.05 23.66
CA GLN A 55 -8.17 -11.47 23.47
C GLN A 55 -6.94 -11.69 22.55
N ALA A 56 -6.03 -10.71 22.48
CA ALA A 56 -4.81 -10.79 21.71
C ALA A 56 -3.62 -10.88 22.68
N PRO A 57 -2.67 -11.80 22.46
CA PRO A 57 -1.53 -11.98 23.36
C PRO A 57 -0.62 -10.75 23.46
N ASN A 58 -0.75 -9.78 22.55
CA ASN A 58 0.03 -8.54 22.57
C ASN A 58 -0.77 -7.39 21.95
N TYR A 59 -0.88 -6.24 22.64
CA TYR A 59 -1.60 -5.06 22.15
C TYR A 59 -1.11 -4.63 20.76
N ILE A 60 0.21 -4.64 20.58
CA ILE A 60 0.89 -4.21 19.36
C ILE A 60 0.50 -5.07 18.14
N SER A 61 0.14 -6.35 18.32
CA SER A 61 -0.23 -7.24 17.20
C SER A 61 -1.61 -6.92 16.64
N PHE A 62 -2.57 -6.59 17.50
CA PHE A 62 -3.89 -6.11 17.07
C PHE A 62 -3.77 -4.79 16.31
N LEU A 63 -2.90 -3.88 16.78
CA LEU A 63 -2.64 -2.62 16.10
C LEU A 63 -2.02 -2.81 14.73
N ALA A 64 -0.99 -3.65 14.62
CA ALA A 64 -0.34 -3.94 13.35
C ALA A 64 -1.33 -4.45 12.31
N ALA A 65 -2.24 -5.35 12.69
CA ALA A 65 -3.29 -5.84 11.80
C ALA A 65 -4.24 -4.71 11.34
N GLY A 66 -4.68 -3.84 12.26
CA GLY A 66 -5.52 -2.69 11.93
C GLY A 66 -4.85 -1.69 10.98
N VAL A 67 -3.57 -1.41 11.19
CA VAL A 67 -2.76 -0.52 10.34
C VAL A 67 -2.67 -1.06 8.92
N VAL A 68 -2.38 -2.36 8.79
CA VAL A 68 -2.30 -3.03 7.49
C VAL A 68 -3.63 -2.90 6.75
N VAL A 69 -4.76 -3.18 7.41
CA VAL A 69 -6.10 -3.06 6.80
C VAL A 69 -6.39 -1.63 6.34
N MET A 70 -6.13 -0.63 7.19
CA MET A 70 -6.33 0.77 6.80
C MET A 70 -5.42 1.19 5.64
N THR A 71 -4.18 0.72 5.63
CA THR A 71 -3.21 1.03 4.58
C THR A 71 -3.68 0.46 3.24
N VAL A 72 -4.10 -0.81 3.21
CA VAL A 72 -4.64 -1.45 2.00
C VAL A 72 -5.86 -0.71 1.49
N LEU A 73 -6.84 -0.43 2.36
CA LEU A 73 -8.06 0.31 2.00
C LEU A 73 -7.76 1.69 1.41
N ASN A 74 -6.87 2.44 2.06
CA ASN A 74 -6.53 3.79 1.62
C ASN A 74 -5.81 3.78 0.26
N ASN A 75 -4.89 2.83 0.03
CA ASN A 75 -4.22 2.69 -1.27
C ASN A 75 -5.19 2.24 -2.37
N GLY A 76 -6.15 1.36 -2.08
CA GLY A 76 -7.19 0.95 -3.03
C GLY A 76 -8.05 2.14 -3.47
N LEU A 77 -8.50 2.96 -2.50
CA LEU A 77 -9.26 4.18 -2.79
C LEU A 77 -8.44 5.20 -3.59
N ALA A 78 -7.19 5.46 -3.18
CA ALA A 78 -6.31 6.40 -3.88
C ALA A 78 -5.89 5.89 -5.27
N GLY A 79 -5.84 4.57 -5.46
CA GLY A 79 -5.46 3.91 -6.70
C GLY A 79 -6.27 4.38 -7.91
N GLY A 80 -7.59 4.55 -7.72
CA GLY A 80 -8.52 5.03 -8.74
C GLY A 80 -8.55 6.55 -8.92
N VAL A 81 -8.23 7.31 -7.87
CA VAL A 81 -8.23 8.79 -7.90
C VAL A 81 -7.19 9.33 -8.86
N ASP A 82 -5.97 8.80 -8.86
CA ASP A 82 -4.92 9.24 -9.81
C ASP A 82 -5.29 8.94 -11.27
N LEU A 83 -6.02 7.84 -11.52
CA LEU A 83 -6.51 7.52 -12.86
C LEU A 83 -7.60 8.50 -13.31
N LEU A 84 -8.45 8.93 -12.37
CA LEU A 84 -9.45 9.97 -12.61
C LEU A 84 -8.78 11.32 -12.90
N PHE A 85 -7.74 11.70 -12.15
CA PHE A 85 -6.96 12.90 -12.44
C PHE A 85 -6.29 12.85 -13.81
N ASP A 86 -5.73 11.70 -14.21
CA ASP A 86 -5.15 11.53 -15.55
C ASP A 86 -6.23 11.63 -16.66
N LYS A 87 -7.49 11.26 -16.36
CA LYS A 87 -8.64 11.46 -17.24
C LYS A 87 -9.04 12.94 -17.32
N GLU A 88 -9.18 13.63 -16.19
CA GLU A 88 -9.56 15.05 -16.12
C GLU A 88 -8.52 15.96 -16.80
N ASN A 89 -7.24 15.63 -16.69
CA ASN A 89 -6.15 16.37 -17.34
C ASN A 89 -6.01 16.08 -18.85
N GLY A 90 -6.88 15.24 -19.43
CA GLY A 90 -6.83 14.83 -20.84
C GLY A 90 -5.59 13.98 -21.19
N PHE A 91 -4.79 13.56 -20.20
CA PHE A 91 -3.63 12.72 -20.42
C PHE A 91 -4.04 11.35 -20.93
N LEU A 92 -5.12 10.79 -20.37
CA LEU A 92 -5.68 9.51 -20.80
C LEU A 92 -6.15 9.56 -22.27
N GLU A 93 -6.72 10.68 -22.71
CA GLU A 93 -7.17 10.88 -24.09
C GLU A 93 -6.00 10.94 -25.08
N ARG A 94 -4.91 11.62 -24.71
CA ARG A 94 -3.65 11.63 -25.49
C ARG A 94 -3.03 10.24 -25.58
N LEU A 95 -3.05 9.47 -24.49
CA LEU A 95 -2.53 8.10 -24.47
C LEU A 95 -3.39 7.14 -25.32
N MET A 96 -4.69 7.39 -25.42
CA MET A 96 -5.60 6.63 -26.29
C MET A 96 -5.52 7.03 -27.77
N SER A 97 -4.96 8.20 -28.10
CA SER A 97 -4.69 8.59 -29.50
C SER A 97 -3.44 7.93 -30.08
N THR A 98 -2.57 7.37 -29.23
CA THR A 98 -1.46 6.52 -29.63
C THR A 98 -1.90 5.05 -29.75
N PRO A 99 -1.22 4.20 -30.54
CA PRO A 99 -1.59 2.80 -30.75
C PRO A 99 -1.27 1.94 -29.51
N ILE A 100 -1.95 2.22 -28.40
CA ILE A 100 -1.74 1.58 -27.09
C ILE A 100 -3.07 0.93 -26.68
N HIS A 101 -3.01 -0.30 -26.17
CA HIS A 101 -4.22 -0.97 -25.71
C HIS A 101 -4.77 -0.34 -24.42
N ARG A 102 -6.08 -0.08 -24.36
CA ARG A 102 -6.75 0.49 -23.17
C ARG A 102 -6.54 -0.35 -21.91
N THR A 103 -6.45 -1.67 -22.07
CA THR A 103 -6.17 -2.61 -20.98
C THR A 103 -4.75 -2.46 -20.42
N SER A 104 -3.75 -2.18 -21.25
CA SER A 104 -2.35 -1.95 -20.80
C SER A 104 -2.25 -0.79 -19.80
N VAL A 105 -3.06 0.26 -19.99
CA VAL A 105 -3.07 1.46 -19.13
C VAL A 105 -3.63 1.14 -17.75
N ILE A 106 -4.71 0.37 -17.69
CA ILE A 106 -5.34 -0.03 -16.43
C ILE A 106 -4.45 -1.05 -15.70
N LEU A 107 -3.92 -2.04 -16.42
CA LEU A 107 -3.08 -3.10 -15.84
C LEU A 107 -1.78 -2.54 -15.26
N SER A 108 -1.12 -1.63 -15.97
CA SER A 108 0.13 -1.02 -15.50
C SER A 108 -0.06 -0.19 -14.23
N ARG A 109 -1.21 0.48 -14.08
CA ARG A 109 -1.58 1.19 -12.87
C ARG A 109 -1.90 0.22 -11.73
N PHE A 110 -2.65 -0.84 -12.00
CA PHE A 110 -2.96 -1.87 -11.01
C PHE A 110 -1.69 -2.50 -10.43
N ILE A 111 -0.77 -2.93 -11.30
CA ILE A 111 0.54 -3.48 -10.92
C ILE A 111 1.34 -2.47 -10.08
N PHE A 112 1.30 -1.19 -10.43
CA PHE A 112 1.99 -0.14 -9.69
C PHE A 112 1.44 0.01 -8.26
N VAL A 113 0.11 0.13 -8.11
CA VAL A 113 -0.53 0.25 -6.78
C VAL A 113 -0.25 -0.99 -5.95
N MET A 114 -0.40 -2.18 -6.54
CA MET A 114 -0.11 -3.47 -5.89
C MET A 114 1.34 -3.55 -5.38
N ALA A 115 2.32 -3.08 -6.16
CA ALA A 115 3.72 -3.05 -5.76
C ALA A 115 3.98 -2.08 -4.58
N ILE A 116 3.38 -0.89 -4.61
CA ILE A 116 3.53 0.11 -3.55
C ILE A 116 2.86 -0.37 -2.25
N THR A 117 1.62 -0.86 -2.32
CA THR A 117 0.90 -1.41 -1.17
C THR A 117 1.67 -2.57 -0.55
N SER A 118 2.20 -3.48 -1.37
CA SER A 118 3.02 -4.60 -0.89
C SER A 118 4.28 -4.11 -0.16
N MET A 119 4.97 -3.11 -0.71
CA MET A 119 6.14 -2.51 -0.06
C MET A 119 5.77 -1.86 1.29
N GLN A 120 4.67 -1.11 1.36
CA GLN A 120 4.21 -0.49 2.61
C GLN A 120 3.86 -1.53 3.68
N VAL A 121 3.13 -2.59 3.30
CA VAL A 121 2.79 -3.69 4.20
C VAL A 121 4.05 -4.39 4.72
N LEU A 122 5.04 -4.64 3.86
CA LEU A 122 6.32 -5.23 4.29
C LEU A 122 7.06 -4.34 5.28
N VAL A 123 7.07 -3.02 5.07
CA VAL A 123 7.68 -2.07 6.02
C VAL A 123 6.95 -2.10 7.36
N ILE A 124 5.62 -2.09 7.36
CA ILE A 124 4.80 -2.16 8.59
C ILE A 124 5.08 -3.45 9.35
N LEU A 125 5.12 -4.58 8.66
CA LEU A 125 5.41 -5.88 9.27
C LEU A 125 6.86 -5.96 9.81
N GLY A 126 7.84 -5.43 9.08
CA GLY A 126 9.22 -5.37 9.53
C GLY A 126 9.40 -4.53 10.80
N VAL A 127 8.70 -3.40 10.88
CA VAL A 127 8.66 -2.57 12.09
C VAL A 127 7.95 -3.30 13.22
N SER A 128 6.81 -3.94 12.97
CA SER A 128 6.08 -4.73 13.96
C SER A 128 6.96 -5.84 14.57
N TYR A 129 7.79 -6.48 13.75
CA TYR A 129 8.75 -7.50 14.21
C TYR A 129 9.84 -6.90 15.11
N LEU A 130 10.39 -5.72 14.76
CA LEU A 130 11.35 -5.00 15.62
C LEU A 130 10.78 -4.60 16.98
N PHE A 131 9.47 -4.35 17.06
CA PHE A 131 8.76 -4.09 18.32
C PHE A 131 8.38 -5.37 19.09
N GLY A 132 8.86 -6.55 18.68
CA GLY A 132 8.69 -7.81 19.41
C GLY A 132 7.35 -8.51 19.18
N VAL A 133 6.63 -8.16 18.11
CA VAL A 133 5.43 -8.90 17.69
C VAL A 133 5.84 -10.02 16.76
N GLU A 134 5.77 -11.25 17.25
CA GLU A 134 5.85 -12.43 16.41
C GLU A 134 4.47 -12.69 15.79
N PRO A 135 4.36 -12.76 14.45
CA PRO A 135 3.12 -13.17 13.82
C PRO A 135 2.84 -14.63 14.19
N ALA A 136 1.77 -14.88 14.95
CA ALA A 136 1.36 -16.22 15.39
C ALA A 136 1.16 -17.22 14.24
N THR A 137 0.97 -16.73 13.02
CA THR A 137 0.74 -17.50 11.78
C THR A 137 2.00 -17.64 10.90
N GLY A 138 3.14 -17.07 11.29
CA GLY A 138 4.41 -17.15 10.54
C GLY A 138 4.37 -16.49 9.15
N ILE A 139 5.29 -16.92 8.27
CA ILE A 139 5.42 -16.43 6.87
C ILE A 139 4.13 -16.61 6.06
N LEU A 140 3.34 -17.63 6.39
CA LEU A 140 2.06 -17.95 5.76
C LEU A 140 1.00 -16.87 6.01
N GLY A 141 0.97 -16.29 7.22
CA GLY A 141 0.11 -15.16 7.54
C GLY A 141 0.48 -13.90 6.77
N VAL A 142 1.78 -13.63 6.62
CA VAL A 142 2.29 -12.51 5.82
C VAL A 142 1.93 -12.68 4.34
N ALA A 143 2.06 -13.89 3.80
CA ALA A 143 1.68 -14.19 2.43
C ALA A 143 0.17 -14.02 2.19
N MET A 144 -0.68 -14.43 3.14
CA MET A 144 -2.13 -14.23 3.06
C MET A 144 -2.54 -12.75 3.15
N ILE A 145 -1.89 -11.98 4.03
CA ILE A 145 -2.10 -10.54 4.15
C ILE A 145 -1.72 -9.83 2.84
N LEU A 146 -0.59 -10.21 2.23
CA LEU A 146 -0.17 -9.66 0.94
C LEU A 146 -1.17 -10.07 -0.16
N LEU A 147 -1.60 -11.33 -0.22
CA LEU A 147 -2.58 -11.78 -1.20
C LEU A 147 -3.91 -11.02 -1.08
N ILE A 148 -4.43 -10.84 0.13
CA ILE A 148 -5.67 -10.09 0.35
C ILE A 148 -5.46 -8.61 0.02
N GLY A 149 -4.32 -8.03 0.41
CA GLY A 149 -3.95 -6.65 0.10
C GLY A 149 -3.77 -6.40 -1.39
N MET A 150 -3.43 -7.42 -2.16
CA MET A 150 -3.32 -7.38 -3.62
C MET A 150 -4.69 -7.48 -4.33
N MET A 151 -5.75 -7.89 -3.64
CA MET A 151 -7.10 -7.96 -4.20
C MET A 151 -7.87 -6.63 -4.12
N PHE A 152 -7.33 -5.66 -3.37
CA PHE A 152 -7.88 -4.31 -3.19
C PHE A 152 -7.08 -3.27 -4.00
#